data_AF-A1UJS0-F1
#
_entry.id   AF-A1UJS0-F1
#
_cell.length_a   1.000
_cell.length_b   1.000
_cell.length_c   1.000
_cell.angle_alpha   90.00
_cell.angle_beta   90.00
_cell.angle_gamma   90.00
#
_symmetry.space_group_name_H-M   'P 1'
#
loop_
_entity.id
_entity.type
_entity.pdbx_description
1 polymer ?
#
loop_
_entity_poly.entity_id
_entity_poly.type
_entity_poly.pdbx_seq_one_letter_code
_entity_poly.pdbx_strand_id
1 'polypeptide(L)'
;MLVGRIKDAAQMASIIAHTAAAGLDFEQDLADLKSHLDRAAWSTDQHLRGCLERLEAKEAAAQAHSERVEQIKRSMTINVVAEHLDEFFNPHGGFVYLLWGEDPNTPLYVGQSTNILSRLGAHMGDKTKRALVKRVQLIRCSTEKLADTEWRLIQHYQPPLNVVGCSRTGRLGESGIGHD
;
A
#
# COMPACT_ATOMS: atom_id res chain seq x y z
N MET A 1 2.16 -90.96 -29.34
CA MET A 1 2.39 -89.59 -28.83
C MET A 1 2.12 -88.47 -29.86
N LEU A 2 1.58 -88.75 -31.06
CA LEU A 2 1.30 -87.70 -32.07
C LEU A 2 -0.13 -87.13 -32.01
N VAL A 3 -1.11 -87.88 -31.49
CA VAL A 3 -2.54 -87.50 -31.51
C VAL A 3 -2.91 -86.44 -30.46
N GLY A 4 -2.16 -86.34 -29.36
CA GLY A 4 -2.38 -85.33 -28.31
C GLY A 4 -2.01 -83.91 -28.74
N ARG A 5 -0.87 -83.75 -29.43
CA ARG A 5 -0.36 -82.43 -29.86
C ARG A 5 -1.21 -81.78 -30.96
N ILE A 6 -1.93 -82.58 -31.76
CA ILE A 6 -2.82 -82.09 -32.82
C ILE A 6 -4.12 -81.50 -32.24
N LYS A 7 -4.61 -82.05 -31.11
CA LYS A 7 -5.80 -81.51 -30.42
C LYS A 7 -5.50 -80.14 -29.79
N ASP A 8 -4.31 -79.97 -29.22
CA ASP A 8 -3.89 -78.70 -28.62
C ASP A 8 -3.69 -77.60 -29.67
N ALA A 9 -3.11 -77.95 -30.83
CA ALA A 9 -2.93 -77.01 -31.94
C ALA A 9 -4.26 -76.60 -32.59
N ALA A 10 -5.21 -77.53 -32.74
CA ALA A 10 -6.54 -77.24 -33.27
C ALA A 10 -7.39 -76.40 -32.29
N GLN A 11 -7.28 -76.65 -30.98
CA GLN A 11 -7.93 -75.82 -29.95
C GLN A 11 -7.33 -74.42 -29.89
N MET A 12 -6.00 -74.26 -29.96
CA MET A 12 -5.37 -72.94 -30.02
C MET A 12 -5.75 -72.18 -31.30
N ALA A 13 -5.77 -72.84 -32.46
CA ALA A 13 -6.22 -72.23 -33.70
C ALA A 13 -7.71 -71.82 -33.64
N SER A 14 -8.56 -72.62 -32.98
CA SER A 14 -9.97 -72.28 -32.77
C SER A 14 -10.17 -71.10 -31.83
N ILE A 15 -9.35 -70.97 -30.78
CA ILE A 15 -9.40 -69.83 -29.85
C ILE A 15 -8.92 -68.57 -30.55
N ILE A 16 -7.84 -68.65 -31.34
CA ILE A 16 -7.30 -67.54 -32.14
C ILE A 16 -8.29 -67.12 -33.24
N ALA A 17 -8.90 -68.08 -33.93
CA ALA A 17 -9.91 -67.81 -34.94
C ALA A 17 -11.19 -67.22 -34.33
N HIS A 18 -11.60 -67.66 -33.13
CA HIS A 18 -12.73 -67.04 -32.43
C HIS A 18 -12.42 -65.66 -31.88
N THR A 19 -11.18 -65.39 -31.43
CA THR A 19 -10.79 -64.04 -31.00
C THR A 19 -10.63 -63.08 -32.17
N ALA A 20 -10.14 -63.56 -33.32
CA ALA A 20 -10.10 -62.80 -34.56
C ALA A 20 -11.52 -62.57 -35.15
N ALA A 21 -12.41 -63.56 -35.07
CA ALA A 21 -13.80 -63.46 -35.54
C ALA A 21 -14.72 -62.69 -34.56
N ALA A 22 -14.36 -62.61 -33.29
CA ALA A 22 -15.04 -61.78 -32.29
C ALA A 22 -14.70 -60.29 -32.44
N GLY A 23 -13.80 -59.91 -33.36
CA GLY A 23 -13.46 -58.52 -33.63
C GLY A 23 -13.10 -57.77 -32.35
N LEU A 24 -12.27 -58.38 -31.49
CA LEU A 24 -11.70 -57.66 -30.35
C LEU A 24 -10.71 -56.63 -30.91
N ASP A 25 -11.28 -55.51 -31.32
CA ASP A 25 -10.64 -54.37 -31.93
C ASP A 25 -9.90 -53.60 -30.84
N PHE A 26 -8.84 -54.23 -30.31
CA PHE A 26 -8.00 -53.67 -29.25
C PHE A 26 -7.46 -52.28 -29.62
N GLU A 27 -7.25 -52.01 -30.91
CA GLU A 27 -6.86 -50.68 -31.38
C GLU A 27 -7.99 -49.66 -31.23
N GLN A 28 -9.25 -50.05 -31.47
CA GLN A 28 -10.44 -49.21 -31.28
C GLN A 28 -10.68 -48.95 -29.79
N ASP A 29 -10.61 -49.98 -28.94
CA ASP A 29 -10.77 -49.85 -27.49
C ASP A 29 -9.67 -48.95 -26.87
N LEU A 30 -8.44 -49.03 -27.38
CA LEU A 30 -7.32 -48.21 -26.92
C LEU A 30 -7.43 -46.76 -27.44
N ALA A 31 -7.96 -46.56 -28.65
CA ALA A 31 -8.29 -45.24 -29.19
C ALA A 31 -9.44 -44.57 -28.42
N ASP A 32 -10.45 -45.34 -28.02
CA ASP A 32 -11.58 -44.86 -27.23
C ASP A 32 -11.15 -44.50 -25.80
N LEU A 33 -10.31 -45.33 -25.18
CA LEU A 33 -9.73 -45.05 -23.87
C LEU A 33 -8.86 -43.78 -23.90
N LYS A 34 -8.03 -43.62 -24.94
CA LYS A 34 -7.22 -42.41 -25.14
C LYS A 34 -8.12 -41.17 -25.34
N SER A 35 -9.16 -41.30 -26.15
CA SER A 35 -10.11 -40.21 -26.40
C SER A 35 -10.92 -39.83 -25.14
N HIS A 36 -11.20 -40.78 -24.25
CA HIS A 36 -11.78 -40.50 -22.94
C HIS A 36 -10.79 -39.79 -22.01
N LEU A 37 -9.53 -40.22 -22.00
CA LEU A 37 -8.49 -39.61 -21.19
C LEU A 37 -8.19 -38.18 -21.65
N ASP A 38 -8.12 -37.93 -22.96
CA ASP A 38 -7.91 -36.60 -23.53
C ASP A 38 -9.09 -35.65 -23.21
N ARG A 39 -10.32 -36.15 -23.28
CA ARG A 39 -11.53 -35.40 -22.86
C ARG A 39 -11.54 -35.10 -21.37
N ALA A 40 -11.15 -36.07 -20.54
CA ALA A 40 -11.07 -35.89 -19.09
C ALA A 40 -9.97 -34.89 -18.70
N ALA A 41 -8.79 -34.98 -19.35
CA ALA A 41 -7.70 -34.05 -19.15
C ALA A 41 -8.10 -32.62 -19.54
N TRP A 42 -8.71 -32.45 -20.72
CA TRP A 42 -9.20 -31.15 -21.17
C TRP A 42 -10.29 -30.58 -20.24
N SER A 43 -11.24 -31.40 -19.80
CA SER A 43 -12.28 -30.96 -18.85
C SER A 43 -11.69 -30.54 -17.50
N THR A 44 -10.64 -31.22 -17.03
CA THR A 44 -9.98 -30.90 -15.76
C THR A 44 -9.19 -29.60 -15.87
N ASP A 45 -8.47 -29.40 -16.97
CA ASP A 45 -7.72 -28.17 -17.27
C ASP A 45 -8.65 -26.95 -17.33
N GLN A 46 -9.78 -27.07 -18.04
CA GLN A 46 -10.80 -26.02 -18.09
C GLN A 46 -11.38 -25.69 -16.70
N HIS A 47 -11.61 -26.69 -15.87
CA HIS A 47 -12.12 -26.48 -14.52
C HIS A 47 -11.10 -25.78 -13.62
N LEU A 48 -9.83 -26.20 -13.67
CA LEU A 48 -8.74 -25.59 -12.92
C LEU A 48 -8.52 -24.14 -13.33
N ARG A 49 -8.56 -23.85 -14.63
CA ARG A 49 -8.46 -22.48 -15.15
C ARG A 49 -9.59 -21.59 -14.63
N GLY A 50 -10.83 -22.05 -14.67
CA GLY A 50 -11.96 -21.31 -14.10
C GLY A 50 -11.89 -21.17 -12.57
N CYS A 51 -11.24 -22.08 -11.86
CA CYS A 51 -10.98 -21.95 -10.42
C CYS A 51 -9.89 -20.92 -10.11
N LEU A 52 -8.83 -20.88 -10.92
CA LEU A 52 -7.75 -19.89 -10.81
C LEU A 52 -8.26 -18.46 -11.03
N GLU A 53 -9.03 -18.23 -12.11
CA GLU A 53 -9.61 -16.91 -12.39
C GLU A 53 -10.52 -16.42 -11.25
N ARG A 54 -11.28 -17.32 -10.63
CA ARG A 54 -12.13 -17.01 -9.47
C ARG A 54 -11.33 -16.71 -8.20
N LEU A 55 -10.16 -17.32 -8.03
CA LEU A 55 -9.25 -17.01 -6.91
C LEU A 55 -8.59 -15.65 -7.09
N GLU A 56 -8.07 -15.37 -8.29
CA GLU A 56 -7.48 -14.07 -8.62
C GLU A 56 -8.49 -12.93 -8.44
N ALA A 57 -9.74 -13.12 -8.88
CA ALA A 57 -10.81 -12.13 -8.68
C ALA A 57 -11.14 -11.90 -7.19
N LYS A 58 -11.12 -12.95 -6.37
CA LYS A 58 -11.33 -12.85 -4.92
C LYS A 58 -10.17 -12.15 -4.22
N GLU A 59 -8.94 -12.43 -4.64
CA GLU A 59 -7.74 -11.78 -4.10
C GLU A 59 -7.73 -10.29 -4.42
N ALA A 60 -8.05 -9.91 -5.67
CA ALA A 60 -8.20 -8.52 -6.07
C ALA A 60 -9.30 -7.80 -5.26
N ALA A 61 -10.45 -8.45 -5.04
CA ALA A 61 -11.52 -7.90 -4.21
C ALA A 61 -11.10 -7.74 -2.74
N ALA A 62 -10.34 -8.69 -2.19
CA ALA A 62 -9.82 -8.62 -0.84
C ALA A 62 -8.79 -7.51 -0.66
N GLN A 63 -7.90 -7.30 -1.65
CA GLN A 63 -6.95 -6.19 -1.67
C GLN A 63 -7.68 -4.85 -1.72
N ALA A 64 -8.64 -4.68 -2.63
CA ALA A 64 -9.45 -3.46 -2.70
C ALA A 64 -10.23 -3.18 -1.40
N HIS A 65 -10.75 -4.23 -0.75
CA HIS A 65 -11.41 -4.10 0.55
C HIS A 65 -10.43 -3.66 1.64
N SER A 66 -9.23 -4.23 1.69
CA SER A 66 -8.17 -3.85 2.63
C SER A 66 -7.77 -2.38 2.46
N GLU A 67 -7.57 -1.92 1.23
CA GLU A 67 -7.26 -0.52 0.91
C GLU A 67 -8.37 0.42 1.37
N ARG A 68 -9.63 0.04 1.13
CA ARG A 68 -10.80 0.81 1.55
C ARG A 68 -10.92 0.90 3.07
N VAL A 69 -10.65 -0.20 3.78
CA VAL A 69 -10.61 -0.22 5.25
C VAL A 69 -9.52 0.71 5.78
N GLU A 70 -8.33 0.69 5.19
CA GLU A 70 -7.24 1.59 5.59
C GLU A 70 -7.56 3.07 5.29
N GLN A 71 -8.21 3.35 4.16
CA GLN A 71 -8.69 4.70 3.85
C GLN A 71 -9.75 5.18 4.85
N ILE A 72 -10.70 4.31 5.21
CA ILE A 72 -11.73 4.61 6.22
C ILE A 72 -11.08 4.83 7.59
N LYS A 73 -10.13 4.00 8.02
CA LYS A 73 -9.39 4.20 9.27
C LYS A 73 -8.71 5.57 9.31
N ARG A 74 -8.00 5.96 8.24
CA ARG A 74 -7.37 7.28 8.14
C ARG A 74 -8.40 8.42 8.23
N SER A 75 -9.53 8.31 7.53
CA SER A 75 -10.59 9.31 7.57
C SER A 75 -11.26 9.41 8.94
N MET A 76 -11.54 8.28 9.60
CA MET A 76 -12.16 8.24 10.92
C MET A 76 -11.22 8.78 12.00
N THR A 77 -9.92 8.46 11.95
CA THR A 77 -8.93 9.04 12.87
C THR A 77 -8.85 10.56 12.73
N ILE A 78 -8.95 11.09 11.51
CA ILE A 78 -8.96 12.55 11.28
C ILE A 78 -10.21 13.20 11.87
N ASN A 79 -11.39 12.61 11.65
CA ASN A 79 -12.66 13.22 12.08
C ASN A 79 -12.88 13.10 13.61
N VAL A 80 -12.55 11.96 14.22
CA VAL A 80 -12.70 11.78 15.68
C VAL A 80 -11.75 12.69 16.45
N VAL A 81 -10.55 12.95 15.93
CA VAL A 81 -9.62 13.91 16.53
C VAL A 81 -10.11 15.34 16.36
N ALA A 82 -10.74 15.69 15.23
CA ALA A 82 -11.27 17.03 15.01
C ALA A 82 -12.44 17.37 15.95
N GLU A 83 -13.41 16.46 16.13
CA GLU A 83 -14.62 16.73 16.93
C GLU A 83 -14.35 16.87 18.44
N HIS A 84 -13.35 16.17 18.99
CA HIS A 84 -12.98 16.31 20.40
C HIS A 84 -11.99 17.44 20.69
N LEU A 85 -11.33 18.00 19.66
CA LEU A 85 -10.38 19.08 19.85
C LEU A 85 -11.06 20.45 19.92
N ASP A 86 -12.20 20.68 19.30
CA ASP A 86 -12.79 22.04 19.31
C ASP A 86 -13.18 22.56 20.71
N GLU A 87 -13.48 21.68 21.67
CA GLU A 87 -13.76 22.06 23.06
C GLU A 87 -12.50 22.29 23.93
N PHE A 88 -11.35 21.70 23.56
CA PHE A 88 -10.12 21.72 24.38
C PHE A 88 -8.91 22.41 23.71
N PHE A 89 -8.87 22.41 22.39
CA PHE A 89 -7.79 22.90 21.54
C PHE A 89 -8.31 23.20 20.13
N ASN A 90 -8.73 24.44 19.88
CA ASN A 90 -9.04 24.86 18.51
C ASN A 90 -7.73 24.89 17.68
N PRO A 91 -7.58 24.04 16.64
CA PRO A 91 -6.36 23.96 15.83
C PRO A 91 -6.23 25.13 14.83
N HIS A 92 -7.25 25.96 14.73
CA HIS A 92 -7.31 27.15 13.89
C HIS A 92 -6.95 28.40 14.72
N GLY A 93 -6.06 29.23 14.17
CA GLY A 93 -5.54 30.43 14.82
C GLY A 93 -4.04 30.54 14.69
N GLY A 94 -3.45 31.63 15.18
CA GLY A 94 -2.01 31.84 15.10
C GLY A 94 -1.24 30.92 16.07
N PHE A 95 -0.37 30.07 15.51
CA PHE A 95 0.57 29.28 16.28
C PHE A 95 2.00 29.49 15.79
N VAL A 96 2.93 29.67 16.73
CA VAL A 96 4.34 29.40 16.51
C VAL A 96 4.67 28.06 17.16
N TYR A 97 5.35 27.19 16.42
CA TYR A 97 5.68 25.84 16.84
C TYR A 97 7.19 25.60 16.78
N LEU A 98 7.67 24.83 17.75
CA LEU A 98 9.07 24.42 17.87
C LEU A 98 9.14 22.89 17.79
N LEU A 99 9.98 22.40 16.90
CA LEU A 99 10.27 20.98 16.74
C LEU A 99 11.58 20.68 17.48
N TRP A 100 11.53 19.81 18.48
CA TRP A 100 12.66 19.46 19.33
C TRP A 100 13.19 18.08 18.98
N GLY A 101 14.51 17.96 18.98
CA GLY A 101 15.23 16.70 18.77
C GLY A 101 15.64 16.07 20.10
N GLU A 102 16.81 15.43 20.10
CA GLU A 102 17.40 14.87 21.31
C GLU A 102 17.98 15.95 22.24
N ASP A 103 18.52 17.05 21.68
CA ASP A 103 18.96 18.19 22.47
C ASP A 103 17.75 18.93 23.07
N PRO A 104 17.63 19.00 24.41
CA PRO A 104 16.52 19.70 25.06
C PRO A 104 16.64 21.23 25.02
N ASN A 105 17.82 21.78 24.71
CA ASN A 105 18.10 23.22 24.77
C ASN A 105 17.96 23.92 23.43
N THR A 106 18.19 23.22 22.32
CA THR A 106 18.13 23.78 20.97
C THR A 106 17.04 23.09 20.15
N PRO A 107 15.95 23.80 19.77
CA PRO A 107 14.99 23.24 18.82
C PRO A 107 15.66 23.00 17.47
N LEU A 108 15.23 21.95 16.77
CA LEU A 108 15.67 21.66 15.40
C LEU A 108 15.12 22.69 14.41
N TYR A 109 13.88 23.12 14.62
CA TYR A 109 13.16 24.01 13.72
C TYR A 109 12.11 24.83 14.48
N VAL A 110 11.93 26.08 14.07
CA VAL A 110 10.86 26.98 14.50
C VAL A 110 10.03 27.37 13.28
N GLY A 111 8.71 27.32 13.39
CA GLY A 111 7.82 27.75 12.31
C GLY A 111 6.54 28.37 12.80
N GLN A 112 5.80 29.01 11.90
CA GLN A 112 4.45 29.51 12.17
C GLN A 112 3.39 28.85 11.29
N SER A 113 2.15 28.81 11.78
CA SER A 113 0.98 28.37 11.01
C SER A 113 -0.32 28.95 11.57
N THR A 114 -1.30 29.16 10.69
CA THR A 114 -2.70 29.43 11.05
C THR A 114 -3.55 28.16 11.20
N ASN A 115 -3.00 27.03 10.77
CA ASN A 115 -3.57 25.69 10.92
C ASN A 115 -2.47 24.74 11.36
N ILE A 116 -2.39 24.48 12.67
CA ILE A 116 -1.25 23.78 13.25
C ILE A 116 -1.26 22.29 12.91
N LEU A 117 -2.43 21.64 12.87
CA LEU A 117 -2.53 20.21 12.60
C LEU A 117 -2.09 19.89 11.16
N SER A 118 -2.52 20.67 10.17
CA SER A 118 -2.08 20.47 8.78
C SER A 118 -0.57 20.65 8.64
N ARG A 119 0.01 21.65 9.32
CA ARG A 119 1.44 21.93 9.25
C ARG A 119 2.28 20.85 9.93
N LEU A 120 1.86 20.39 11.12
CA LEU A 120 2.51 19.27 11.81
C LEU A 120 2.37 17.98 11.01
N GLY A 121 1.20 17.73 10.41
CA GLY A 121 0.97 16.59 9.52
C GLY A 121 1.98 16.54 8.36
N ALA A 122 2.27 17.68 7.74
CA ALA A 122 3.29 17.77 6.68
C ALA A 122 4.70 17.41 7.17
N HIS A 123 5.09 17.86 8.38
CA HIS A 123 6.40 17.49 8.95
C HIS A 123 6.47 16.01 9.35
N MET A 124 5.38 15.47 9.91
CA MET A 124 5.31 14.06 10.33
C MET A 124 5.15 13.10 9.14
N GLY A 125 4.64 13.58 7.99
CA GLY A 125 4.58 12.81 6.75
C GLY A 125 5.96 12.58 6.12
N ASP A 126 6.92 13.47 6.37
CA ASP A 126 8.30 13.31 5.93
C ASP A 126 9.05 12.36 6.88
N LYS A 127 9.35 11.14 6.41
CA LYS A 127 10.01 10.09 7.20
C LYS A 127 11.35 10.54 7.79
N THR A 128 12.09 11.40 7.09
CA THR A 128 13.41 11.86 7.53
C THR A 128 13.29 12.83 8.70
N LYS A 129 12.41 13.82 8.59
CA LYS A 129 12.13 14.81 9.66
C LYS A 129 11.45 14.16 10.85
N ARG A 130 10.48 13.28 10.61
CA ARG A 130 9.77 12.56 11.68
C ARG A 130 10.70 11.80 12.61
N ALA A 131 11.75 11.16 12.09
CA ALA A 131 12.68 10.40 12.91
C ALA A 131 13.48 11.28 13.90
N LEU A 132 13.72 12.54 13.52
CA LEU A 132 14.48 13.50 14.31
C LEU A 132 13.65 14.16 15.42
N VAL A 133 12.35 14.38 15.18
CA VAL A 133 11.48 15.09 16.14
C VAL A 133 11.09 14.16 17.30
N LYS A 134 11.43 14.55 18.52
CA LYS A 134 11.05 13.86 19.77
C LYS A 134 9.94 14.59 20.54
N ARG A 135 9.85 15.91 20.40
CA ARG A 135 8.87 16.75 21.10
C ARG A 135 8.44 17.92 20.23
N VAL A 136 7.18 18.31 20.35
CA VAL A 136 6.62 19.52 19.73
C VAL A 136 6.17 20.45 20.83
N GLN A 137 6.53 21.73 20.74
CA GLN A 137 6.02 22.78 21.63
C GLN A 137 5.24 23.78 20.80
N LEU A 138 4.07 24.18 21.30
CA LEU A 138 3.15 25.10 20.64
C LEU A 138 2.99 26.37 21.47
N ILE A 139 3.07 27.52 20.80
CA ILE A 139 2.82 28.84 21.37
C ILE A 139 1.67 29.45 20.59
N ARG A 140 0.51 29.58 21.23
CA ARG A 140 -0.64 30.26 20.64
C ARG A 140 -0.43 31.77 20.75
N CYS A 141 -0.59 32.49 19.65
CA CYS A 141 -0.50 33.94 19.60
C CYS A 141 -1.49 34.53 18.59
N SER A 142 -1.71 35.84 18.63
CA SER A 142 -2.50 36.51 17.59
C SER A 142 -1.77 36.43 16.26
N THR A 143 -2.53 36.39 15.17
CA THR A 143 -2.00 36.31 13.80
C THR A 143 -1.03 37.45 13.48
N GLU A 144 -1.28 38.64 14.03
CA GLU A 144 -0.43 39.84 13.90
C GLU A 144 0.97 39.66 14.53
N LYS A 145 1.09 38.80 15.54
CA LYS A 145 2.34 38.58 16.29
C LYS A 145 3.13 37.37 15.83
N LEU A 146 2.63 36.61 14.85
CA LEU A 146 3.24 35.35 14.41
C LEU A 146 4.68 35.56 13.91
N ALA A 147 4.86 36.47 12.95
CA ALA A 147 6.15 36.70 12.30
C ALA A 147 7.19 37.21 13.30
N ASP A 148 6.81 38.15 14.16
CA ASP A 148 7.70 38.69 15.21
C ASP A 148 8.09 37.61 16.23
N THR A 149 7.13 36.77 16.63
CA THR A 149 7.38 35.69 17.61
C THR A 149 8.28 34.61 17.02
N GLU A 150 8.01 34.16 15.79
CA GLU A 150 8.85 33.23 15.04
C GLU A 150 10.28 33.78 14.90
N TRP A 151 10.41 35.02 14.44
CA TRP A 151 11.72 35.66 14.23
C TRP A 151 12.52 35.74 15.53
N ARG A 152 11.92 36.18 16.64
CA ARG A 152 12.58 36.26 17.96
C ARG A 152 13.08 34.89 18.42
N LEU A 153 12.29 33.84 18.23
CA LEU A 153 12.67 32.48 18.62
C LEU A 153 13.79 31.93 17.74
N ILE A 154 13.75 32.20 16.42
CA ILE A 154 14.85 31.82 15.51
C ILE A 154 16.14 32.55 15.90
N GLN A 155 16.08 33.84 16.22
CA GLN A 155 17.25 34.60 16.67
C GLN A 155 17.80 34.09 18.01
N HIS A 156 16.93 33.73 18.95
CA HIS A 156 17.32 33.25 20.27
C HIS A 156 17.95 31.86 20.22
N TYR A 157 17.33 30.92 19.49
CA TYR A 157 17.73 29.52 19.49
C TYR A 157 18.67 29.12 18.35
N GLN A 158 18.72 29.89 17.27
CA GLN A 158 19.48 29.56 16.05
C GLN A 158 19.27 28.10 15.57
N PRO A 159 18.01 27.67 15.38
CA PRO A 159 17.70 26.28 15.04
C PRO A 159 18.36 25.84 13.72
N PRO A 160 19.01 24.66 13.68
CA PRO A 160 19.84 24.24 12.56
C PRO A 160 19.06 24.05 11.25
N LEU A 161 17.75 23.78 11.31
CA LEU A 161 16.92 23.57 10.13
C LEU A 161 16.24 24.85 9.62
N ASN A 162 16.33 25.97 10.35
CA ASN A 162 15.94 27.28 9.82
C ASN A 162 17.14 27.90 9.13
N VAL A 163 17.38 27.53 7.87
CA VAL A 163 18.48 28.09 7.09
C VAL A 163 18.34 29.62 7.02
N VAL A 164 19.34 30.33 7.53
CA VAL A 164 19.46 31.79 7.52
C VAL A 164 19.65 32.24 6.06
N GLY A 165 18.57 32.54 5.34
CA GLY A 165 18.70 32.99 3.95
C GLY A 165 17.46 33.08 3.04
N CYS A 166 16.23 32.80 3.50
CA CYS A 166 15.05 32.91 2.64
C CYS A 166 14.17 34.12 2.97
N SER A 167 14.56 35.26 2.40
CA SER A 167 13.73 36.35 1.85
C SER A 167 12.58 36.94 2.67
N ARG A 168 12.88 38.10 3.27
CA ARG A 168 11.99 39.27 3.28
C ARG A 168 11.46 39.50 1.85
N THR A 169 10.24 39.09 1.55
CA THR A 169 9.49 39.63 0.41
C THR A 169 8.70 40.85 0.86
N GLY A 170 9.22 42.04 0.53
CA GLY A 170 8.40 43.18 0.11
C GLY A 170 7.79 44.10 1.16
N ARG A 171 8.56 45.09 1.62
CA ARG A 171 8.18 46.51 1.48
C ARG A 171 9.40 47.42 1.68
N LEU A 172 10.16 47.57 0.60
CA LEU A 172 10.96 48.75 0.34
C LEU A 172 10.09 49.67 -0.55
N GLY A 173 9.64 50.78 0.01
CA GLY A 173 9.77 52.07 -0.67
C GLY A 173 10.79 52.82 0.20
N GLU A 174 12.00 53.15 -0.27
CA GLU A 174 12.27 54.31 -1.15
C GLU A 174 11.44 55.51 -0.68
N SER A 175 11.99 56.61 -0.15
CA SER A 175 13.29 57.27 -0.24
C SER A 175 13.26 58.38 0.83
N GLY A 176 14.29 58.67 1.63
CA GLY A 176 15.58 59.14 1.14
C GLY A 176 15.49 60.60 0.69
N ILE A 177 15.43 61.55 1.62
CA ILE A 177 15.92 62.92 1.42
C ILE A 177 16.74 63.27 2.66
N GLY A 178 18.06 63.40 2.47
CA GLY A 178 19.00 63.86 3.48
C GLY A 178 19.20 65.37 3.43
N HIS A 179 19.60 65.88 4.60
CA HIS A 179 20.47 67.04 4.89
C HIS A 179 20.50 68.23 3.92
N ASP A 180 20.03 69.40 4.39
CA ASP A 180 20.86 70.36 5.15
C ASP A 180 20.00 71.07 6.23
#